data_AF-A0A517MW04-F1
#
_entry.id   AF-A0A517MW04-F1
#
_cell.length_a   1.000
_cell.length_b   1.000
_cell.length_c   1.000
_cell.angle_alpha   90.00
_cell.angle_beta   90.00
_cell.angle_gamma   90.00
#
_symmetry.space_group_name_H-M   'P 1'
#
loop_
_entity.id
_entity.type
_entity.pdbx_description
1 polymer ?
#
loop_
_entity_poly.entity_id
_entity_poly.type
_entity_poly.pdbx_seq_one_letter_code
_entity_poly.pdbx_strand_id
1 'polypeptide(L)'
;MEQRPFGEGIVDDQPAFGTNSFAENPEPRVPCVLILDVSSSMAGDPIKQLNDGLICYKDELTADSLASKRVEVSVVTFGSEVNTVVDYTTSEGFFPPKLEANGLTYMGQAVNQAIDSLEARKQEYKNAGISYYRPWIFLITDGAPNDSNWEQAAQRAVEGDKAKSFSMYCVGVEGADFETLAKFCVLEPLKLQGLRFRDLFLWLSSSQQSVSRSTPGDEVPLENPTVGDGWATASV
;
A
#
# COMPACT_ATOMS: atom_id res chain seq x y z
N MET A 1 -26.16 -39.86 44.03
CA MET A 1 -25.00 -40.62 43.53
C MET A 1 -25.36 -41.15 42.16
N GLU A 2 -24.79 -40.72 41.05
CA GLU A 2 -23.93 -39.58 40.72
C GLU A 2 -23.98 -39.56 39.19
N GLN A 3 -24.60 -38.54 38.59
CA GLN A 3 -24.42 -38.23 37.17
C GLN A 3 -23.11 -37.44 37.05
N ARG A 4 -22.25 -37.81 36.11
CA ARG A 4 -21.02 -37.09 35.73
C ARG A 4 -20.78 -37.30 34.22
N PRO A 5 -20.18 -36.33 33.52
CA PRO A 5 -20.98 -35.39 32.73
C PRO A 5 -20.57 -35.35 31.26
N PHE A 6 -21.31 -34.54 30.51
CA PHE A 6 -21.04 -34.04 29.16
C PHE A 6 -19.55 -33.76 28.91
N GLY A 7 -19.01 -34.41 27.88
CA GLY A 7 -17.74 -34.01 27.29
C GLY A 7 -17.96 -32.71 26.53
N GLU A 8 -17.44 -31.62 27.07
CA GLU A 8 -17.26 -30.36 26.35
C GLU A 8 -16.36 -30.64 25.15
N GLY A 9 -16.88 -30.35 23.95
CA GLY A 9 -16.08 -30.29 22.74
C GLY A 9 -15.03 -29.21 22.94
N ILE A 10 -13.77 -29.61 22.86
CA ILE A 10 -12.63 -28.70 22.72
C ILE A 10 -12.91 -27.91 21.44
N VAL A 11 -13.30 -26.65 21.60
CA VAL A 11 -13.30 -25.68 20.51
C VAL A 11 -11.81 -25.48 20.22
N ASP A 12 -11.38 -25.95 19.06
CA ASP A 12 -10.04 -25.76 18.55
C ASP A 12 -9.86 -24.25 18.32
N ASP A 13 -9.32 -23.57 19.34
CA ASP A 13 -8.97 -22.16 19.29
C ASP A 13 -7.74 -22.05 18.39
N GLN A 14 -7.96 -22.10 17.08
CA GLN A 14 -6.94 -21.74 16.12
C GLN A 14 -6.61 -20.26 16.36
N PRO A 15 -5.37 -19.92 16.74
CA PRO A 15 -5.02 -18.52 16.89
C PRO A 15 -5.17 -17.86 15.51
N ALA A 16 -5.96 -16.79 15.48
CA ALA A 16 -6.02 -15.88 14.36
C ALA A 16 -4.59 -15.51 13.96
N PHE A 17 -4.22 -15.80 12.71
CA PHE A 17 -2.95 -15.40 12.11
C PHE A 17 -2.81 -13.88 12.25
N GLY A 18 -2.05 -13.41 13.24
CA GLY A 18 -1.83 -11.97 13.44
C GLY A 18 -1.23 -11.56 14.78
N THR A 19 -1.48 -12.30 15.86
CA THR A 19 -1.02 -11.87 17.21
C THR A 19 0.40 -12.30 17.54
N ASN A 20 0.91 -13.39 16.96
CA ASN A 20 2.28 -13.86 17.24
C ASN A 20 3.39 -13.06 16.52
N SER A 21 3.07 -12.33 15.44
CA SER A 21 4.07 -11.61 14.63
C SER A 21 4.73 -10.43 15.37
N PHE A 22 3.97 -9.77 16.25
CA PHE A 22 4.42 -8.57 16.96
C PHE A 22 5.31 -8.85 18.17
N ALA A 23 5.10 -9.98 18.85
CA ALA A 23 5.93 -10.39 19.97
C ALA A 23 7.32 -10.88 19.54
N GLU A 24 7.42 -11.44 18.33
CA GLU A 24 8.68 -11.99 17.79
C GLU A 24 9.59 -10.92 17.16
N ASN A 25 9.04 -9.78 16.78
CA ASN A 25 9.78 -8.71 16.12
C ASN A 25 9.41 -7.33 16.72
N PRO A 26 10.24 -6.79 17.63
CA PRO A 26 10.01 -5.50 18.29
C PRO A 26 10.41 -4.29 17.44
N GLU A 27 10.84 -4.51 16.19
CA GLU A 27 11.28 -3.42 15.32
C GLU A 27 10.12 -2.46 14.97
N PRO A 28 10.38 -1.14 14.88
CA PRO A 28 9.36 -0.20 14.46
C PRO A 28 8.85 -0.48 13.04
N ARG A 29 7.54 -0.33 12.80
CA ARG A 29 6.90 -0.69 11.53
C ARG A 29 6.84 0.46 10.53
N VAL A 30 7.01 0.16 9.26
CA VAL A 30 6.82 1.07 8.12
C VAL A 30 5.63 0.54 7.30
N PRO A 31 4.38 0.88 7.67
CA PRO A 31 3.20 0.47 6.91
C PRO A 31 3.13 1.19 5.55
N CYS A 32 2.93 0.41 4.49
CA CYS A 32 2.76 0.87 3.12
C CYS A 32 1.55 0.20 2.48
N VAL A 33 0.62 1.01 1.96
CA VAL A 33 -0.56 0.53 1.23
C VAL A 33 -0.39 0.83 -0.26
N LEU A 34 -0.47 -0.20 -1.08
CA LEU A 34 -0.52 -0.07 -2.53
C LEU A 34 -1.99 -0.14 -2.97
N ILE A 35 -2.50 0.94 -3.55
CA ILE A 35 -3.83 1.00 -4.18
C ILE A 35 -3.63 0.87 -5.68
N LEU A 36 -3.98 -0.29 -6.21
CA LEU A 36 -3.63 -0.72 -7.56
C LEU A 36 -4.86 -0.80 -8.46
N ASP A 37 -4.83 -0.04 -9.54
CA ASP A 37 -5.85 -0.10 -10.58
C ASP A 37 -5.76 -1.43 -11.34
N VAL A 38 -6.87 -2.15 -11.36
CA VAL A 38 -7.06 -3.37 -12.15
C VAL A 38 -8.23 -3.22 -13.10
N SER A 39 -8.61 -2.00 -13.47
CA SER A 39 -9.70 -1.72 -14.41
C SER A 39 -9.36 -2.18 -15.83
N SER A 40 -10.36 -2.15 -16.73
CA SER A 40 -10.19 -2.65 -18.11
C SER A 40 -9.15 -1.86 -18.93
N SER A 41 -8.84 -0.60 -18.59
CA SER A 41 -7.79 0.19 -19.26
C SER A 41 -6.40 -0.39 -19.04
N MET A 42 -6.17 -1.05 -17.90
CA MET A 42 -4.89 -1.67 -17.56
C MET A 42 -4.58 -2.93 -18.38
N ALA A 43 -5.50 -3.40 -19.22
CA ALA A 43 -5.35 -4.64 -19.98
C ALA A 43 -4.13 -4.62 -20.93
N GLY A 44 -3.46 -5.77 -21.06
CA GLY A 44 -2.28 -5.93 -21.90
C GLY A 44 -0.98 -5.67 -21.15
N ASP A 45 -0.12 -4.82 -21.71
CA ASP A 45 1.20 -4.55 -21.13
C ASP A 45 1.17 -3.85 -19.76
N PRO A 46 0.25 -2.90 -19.44
CA PRO A 46 0.24 -2.25 -18.13
C PRO A 46 0.08 -3.20 -16.95
N ILE A 47 -0.95 -4.06 -16.95
CA ILE A 47 -1.18 -5.05 -15.88
C ILE A 47 -0.05 -6.09 -15.80
N LYS A 48 0.56 -6.45 -16.93
CA LYS A 48 1.73 -7.36 -16.95
C LYS A 48 2.93 -6.73 -16.25
N GLN A 49 3.24 -5.47 -16.58
CA GLN A 49 4.36 -4.75 -16.00
C GLN A 49 4.13 -4.41 -14.52
N LEU A 50 2.88 -4.15 -14.13
CA LEU A 50 2.52 -4.01 -12.73
C LEU A 50 2.79 -5.30 -11.94
N ASN A 51 2.38 -6.46 -12.47
CA ASN A 51 2.68 -7.76 -11.86
C ASN A 51 4.20 -8.00 -11.73
N ASP A 52 4.96 -7.78 -12.81
CA ASP A 52 6.43 -7.93 -12.81
C ASP A 52 7.09 -6.96 -11.80
N GLY A 53 6.54 -5.75 -11.68
CA GLY A 53 6.97 -4.74 -10.71
C GLY A 53 6.76 -5.18 -9.26
N LEU A 54 5.62 -5.80 -8.93
CA LEU A 54 5.34 -6.30 -7.57
C LEU A 54 6.27 -7.45 -7.17
N ILE A 55 6.66 -8.31 -8.12
CA ILE A 55 7.67 -9.35 -7.88
C ILE A 55 9.01 -8.71 -7.56
N CYS A 56 9.45 -7.73 -8.37
CA CYS A 56 10.69 -7.00 -8.10
C CYS A 56 10.65 -6.28 -6.74
N TYR A 57 9.50 -5.68 -6.39
CA TYR A 57 9.32 -5.01 -5.10
C TYR A 57 9.56 -5.96 -3.93
N LYS A 58 8.96 -7.17 -3.99
CA LYS A 58 9.19 -8.21 -2.99
C LYS A 58 10.68 -8.55 -2.89
N ASP A 59 11.32 -8.83 -4.02
CA ASP A 59 12.72 -9.28 -4.05
C ASP A 59 13.65 -8.24 -3.41
N GLU A 60 13.45 -6.95 -3.70
CA GLU A 60 14.23 -5.87 -3.08
C GLU A 60 13.97 -5.70 -1.58
N LEU A 61 12.72 -5.83 -1.14
CA LEU A 61 12.40 -5.76 0.29
C LEU A 61 13.01 -6.93 1.06
N THR A 62 12.99 -8.13 0.48
CA THR A 62 13.59 -9.32 1.08
C THR A 62 15.13 -9.24 1.12
N ALA A 63 15.75 -8.58 0.14
CA ALA A 63 17.20 -8.44 0.06
C ALA A 63 17.79 -7.54 1.18
N ASP A 64 17.03 -6.57 1.72
CA ASP A 64 17.46 -5.73 2.83
C ASP A 64 16.99 -6.31 4.18
N SER A 65 17.96 -6.67 5.03
CA SER A 65 17.71 -7.32 6.33
C SER A 65 16.88 -6.51 7.33
N LEU A 66 16.83 -5.19 7.17
CA LEU A 66 16.08 -4.30 8.07
C LEU A 66 14.71 -3.97 7.48
N ALA A 67 14.65 -3.62 6.19
CA ALA A 67 13.39 -3.38 5.50
C ALA A 67 12.50 -4.63 5.50
N SER A 68 13.07 -5.82 5.29
CA SER A 68 12.36 -7.10 5.38
C SER A 68 11.65 -7.34 6.71
N LYS A 69 12.13 -6.72 7.79
CA LYS A 69 11.55 -6.81 9.14
C LYS A 69 10.64 -5.64 9.48
N ARG A 70 10.89 -4.45 8.95
CA ARG A 70 10.19 -3.21 9.32
C ARG A 70 9.05 -2.87 8.38
N VAL A 71 9.20 -3.09 7.08
CA VAL A 71 8.18 -2.75 6.07
C VAL A 71 7.05 -3.76 6.15
N GLU A 72 5.83 -3.24 6.26
CA GLU A 72 4.62 -4.02 6.07
C GLU A 72 3.86 -3.49 4.87
N VAL A 73 3.53 -4.38 3.94
CA VAL A 73 2.82 -4.05 2.70
C VAL A 73 1.40 -4.57 2.80
N SER A 74 0.43 -3.72 2.43
CA SER A 74 -0.94 -4.10 2.11
C SER A 74 -1.23 -3.75 0.65
N VAL A 75 -2.02 -4.58 -0.04
CA VAL A 75 -2.41 -4.35 -1.42
C VAL A 75 -3.93 -4.30 -1.51
N VAL A 76 -4.45 -3.15 -1.91
CA VAL A 76 -5.85 -2.92 -2.26
C VAL A 76 -5.93 -2.79 -3.77
N THR A 77 -6.69 -3.65 -4.43
CA THR A 77 -6.96 -3.55 -5.87
C THR A 77 -8.33 -2.92 -6.09
N PHE A 78 -8.49 -2.16 -7.17
CA PHE A 78 -9.79 -1.62 -7.54
C PHE A 78 -10.07 -1.74 -9.04
N GLY A 79 -11.31 -2.12 -9.33
CA GLY A 79 -11.87 -2.21 -10.66
C GLY A 79 -13.38 -1.91 -10.58
N SER A 80 -14.22 -2.86 -11.02
CA SER A 80 -15.65 -2.88 -10.65
C SER A 80 -15.90 -3.24 -9.18
N GLU A 81 -14.89 -3.72 -8.48
CA GLU A 81 -14.93 -4.06 -7.06
C GLU A 81 -13.63 -3.58 -6.40
N VAL A 82 -13.69 -3.32 -5.09
CA VAL A 82 -12.52 -2.97 -4.28
C VAL A 82 -12.22 -4.13 -3.36
N ASN A 83 -11.00 -4.65 -3.42
CA ASN A 83 -10.58 -5.83 -2.67
C ASN A 83 -9.22 -5.60 -2.01
N THR A 84 -9.10 -5.95 -0.73
CA THR A 84 -7.80 -6.12 -0.09
C THR A 84 -7.30 -7.51 -0.44
N VAL A 85 -6.39 -7.60 -1.41
CA VAL A 85 -5.85 -8.88 -1.91
C VAL A 85 -4.62 -9.33 -1.15
N VAL A 86 -4.00 -8.41 -0.40
CA VAL A 86 -2.92 -8.69 0.55
C VAL A 86 -3.15 -7.83 1.79
N ASP A 87 -3.32 -8.47 2.95
CA ASP A 87 -3.34 -7.78 4.24
C ASP A 87 -1.92 -7.45 4.71
N TYR A 88 -1.78 -6.54 5.68
CA TYR A 88 -0.48 -6.06 6.16
C TYR A 88 0.45 -7.20 6.54
N THR A 89 1.53 -7.33 5.77
CA THR A 89 2.51 -8.41 5.95
C THR A 89 3.91 -7.92 5.62
N THR A 90 4.91 -8.50 6.27
CA THR A 90 6.31 -8.24 5.95
C THR A 90 6.70 -8.94 4.65
N SER A 91 7.91 -8.67 4.14
CA SER A 91 8.40 -9.28 2.90
C SER A 91 8.38 -10.82 2.91
N GLU A 92 8.51 -11.45 4.10
CA GLU A 92 8.46 -12.91 4.27
C GLU A 92 7.07 -13.48 3.96
N GLY A 93 6.02 -12.81 4.44
CA GLY A 93 4.63 -13.20 4.19
C GLY A 93 4.02 -12.56 2.95
N PHE A 94 4.74 -11.67 2.28
CA PHE A 94 4.25 -11.01 1.06
C PHE A 94 4.39 -11.95 -0.13
N PHE A 95 3.28 -12.46 -0.65
CA PHE A 95 3.23 -13.21 -1.90
C PHE A 95 2.47 -12.37 -2.93
N PRO A 96 3.17 -11.65 -3.84
CA PRO A 96 2.55 -10.82 -4.86
C PRO A 96 1.43 -11.58 -5.59
N PRO A 97 0.18 -11.10 -5.51
CA PRO A 97 -0.92 -11.73 -6.20
C PRO A 97 -0.75 -11.51 -7.71
N LYS A 98 -1.24 -12.47 -8.50
CA LYS A 98 -1.38 -12.25 -9.93
C LYS A 98 -2.64 -11.39 -10.16
N LEU A 99 -2.43 -10.17 -10.62
CA LEU A 99 -3.49 -9.22 -10.94
C LEU A 99 -3.99 -9.40 -12.37
N GLU A 100 -5.29 -9.25 -12.56
CA GLU A 100 -5.97 -9.35 -13.86
C GLU A 100 -6.87 -8.14 -14.08
N ALA A 101 -6.74 -7.51 -15.25
CA ALA A 101 -7.50 -6.32 -15.61
C ALA A 101 -8.97 -6.67 -15.89
N ASN A 102 -9.90 -6.05 -15.18
CA ASN A 102 -11.33 -6.16 -15.39
C ASN A 102 -12.10 -4.93 -14.89
N GLY A 103 -13.25 -4.68 -15.51
CA GLY A 103 -14.27 -3.81 -14.93
C GLY A 103 -13.99 -2.31 -15.04
N LEU A 104 -14.66 -1.56 -14.15
CA LEU A 104 -14.68 -0.10 -14.05
C LEU A 104 -13.55 0.42 -13.15
N THR A 105 -13.61 1.68 -12.72
CA THR A 105 -12.55 2.34 -11.92
C THR A 105 -13.12 2.94 -10.63
N TYR A 106 -13.46 2.10 -9.63
CA TYR A 106 -14.01 2.56 -8.33
C TYR A 106 -12.93 3.09 -7.36
N MET A 107 -12.26 4.15 -7.79
CA MET A 107 -11.07 4.72 -7.14
C MET A 107 -11.39 5.37 -5.79
N GLY A 108 -12.50 6.09 -5.65
CA GLY A 108 -12.86 6.76 -4.39
C GLY A 108 -13.11 5.76 -3.26
N GLN A 109 -13.82 4.67 -3.56
CA GLN A 109 -14.01 3.55 -2.64
C GLN A 109 -12.67 2.91 -2.23
N ALA A 110 -11.76 2.71 -3.18
CA ALA A 110 -10.44 2.13 -2.92
C ALA A 110 -9.59 2.98 -1.97
N VAL A 111 -9.58 4.30 -2.19
CA VAL A 111 -8.89 5.25 -1.31
C VAL A 111 -9.47 5.25 0.10
N ASN A 112 -10.80 5.25 0.23
CA ASN A 112 -11.43 5.17 1.54
C ASN A 112 -11.07 3.87 2.27
N GLN A 113 -11.21 2.72 1.61
CA GLN A 113 -10.88 1.42 2.19
C GLN A 113 -9.42 1.34 2.63
N ALA A 114 -8.49 1.87 1.82
CA ALA A 114 -7.07 1.92 2.17
C ALA A 114 -6.81 2.79 3.42
N ILE A 115 -7.44 3.96 3.52
CA ILE A 115 -7.30 4.84 4.68
C ILE A 115 -7.90 4.19 5.93
N ASP A 116 -9.09 3.58 5.83
CA ASP A 116 -9.74 2.89 6.94
C ASP A 116 -8.90 1.70 7.45
N SER A 117 -8.41 0.88 6.52
CA SER A 117 -7.53 -0.25 6.82
C SER A 117 -6.23 0.22 7.50
N LEU A 118 -5.64 1.33 7.04
CA LEU A 118 -4.44 1.90 7.65
C LEU A 118 -4.68 2.43 9.07
N GLU A 119 -5.79 3.14 9.31
CA GLU A 119 -6.11 3.63 10.66
C GLU A 119 -6.35 2.46 11.63
N ALA A 120 -6.99 1.37 11.17
CA ALA A 120 -7.13 0.15 11.96
C ALA A 120 -5.75 -0.46 12.30
N ARG A 121 -4.86 -0.60 11.32
CA ARG A 121 -3.51 -1.13 11.54
C ARG A 121 -2.67 -0.26 12.49
N LYS A 122 -2.79 1.06 12.40
CA LYS A 122 -2.16 2.00 13.35
C LYS A 122 -2.66 1.78 14.78
N GLN A 123 -3.94 1.47 14.96
CA GLN A 123 -4.50 1.18 16.27
C GLN A 123 -3.98 -0.15 16.83
N GLU A 124 -3.81 -1.17 15.98
CA GLU A 124 -3.16 -2.44 16.37
C GLU A 124 -1.74 -2.22 16.88
N TYR A 125 -0.93 -1.43 16.17
CA TYR A 125 0.43 -1.08 16.63
C TYR A 125 0.41 -0.40 18.00
N LYS A 126 -0.48 0.58 18.20
CA LYS A 126 -0.61 1.29 19.49
C LYS A 126 -0.98 0.32 20.62
N ASN A 127 -1.94 -0.57 20.37
CA ASN A 127 -2.39 -1.56 21.35
C ASN A 127 -1.27 -2.57 21.69
N ALA A 128 -0.42 -2.91 20.72
CA ALA A 128 0.72 -3.79 20.90
C ALA A 128 1.98 -3.09 21.46
N GLY A 129 1.95 -1.77 21.67
CA GLY A 129 3.11 -1.00 22.11
C GLY A 129 4.21 -0.88 21.05
N ILE A 130 3.87 -1.07 19.77
CA ILE A 130 4.79 -1.01 18.64
C ILE A 130 4.81 0.40 18.06
N SER A 131 6.02 0.95 17.93
CA SER A 131 6.22 2.23 17.24
C SER A 131 6.14 2.03 15.73
N TYR A 132 5.71 3.07 15.00
CA TYR A 132 5.65 3.04 13.55
C TYR A 132 6.07 4.38 12.95
N TYR A 133 6.64 4.34 11.74
CA TYR A 133 6.97 5.52 10.94
C TYR A 133 5.72 6.05 10.24
N ARG A 134 5.76 7.31 9.78
CA ARG A 134 4.65 7.89 9.00
C ARG A 134 4.29 6.95 7.84
N PRO A 135 3.06 6.38 7.81
CA PRO A 135 2.64 5.43 6.81
C PRO A 135 2.60 6.01 5.40
N TRP A 136 2.72 5.16 4.38
CA TRP A 136 2.60 5.58 2.98
C TRP A 136 1.41 4.92 2.29
N ILE A 137 0.74 5.69 1.45
CA ILE A 137 -0.30 5.21 0.55
C ILE A 137 0.11 5.58 -0.88
N PHE A 138 0.18 4.59 -1.77
CA PHE A 138 0.49 4.77 -3.19
C PHE A 138 -0.74 4.41 -4.03
N LEU A 139 -1.35 5.41 -4.64
CA LEU A 139 -2.38 5.21 -5.66
C LEU A 139 -1.72 5.12 -7.03
N ILE A 140 -1.89 4.01 -7.72
CA ILE A 140 -1.34 3.77 -9.06
C ILE A 140 -2.48 3.45 -10.02
N THR A 141 -2.68 4.30 -11.03
CA THR A 141 -3.83 4.24 -11.94
C THR A 141 -3.51 4.77 -13.32
N ASP A 142 -4.19 4.27 -14.34
CA ASP A 142 -4.16 4.77 -15.72
C ASP A 142 -5.45 5.51 -16.12
N GLY A 143 -6.40 5.67 -15.19
CA GLY A 143 -7.76 6.10 -15.48
C GLY A 143 -8.32 7.18 -14.56
N ALA A 144 -9.58 7.53 -14.80
CA ALA A 144 -10.35 8.47 -13.99
C ALA A 144 -11.40 7.73 -13.13
N PRO A 145 -11.73 8.22 -11.93
CA PRO A 145 -12.76 7.63 -11.07
C PRO A 145 -14.10 7.50 -11.80
N ASN A 146 -14.80 6.39 -11.57
CA ASN A 146 -16.17 6.18 -12.08
C ASN A 146 -17.22 6.06 -10.97
N ASP A 147 -16.80 6.01 -9.71
CA ASP A 147 -17.69 5.92 -8.56
C ASP A 147 -18.20 7.29 -8.10
N SER A 148 -19.40 7.32 -7.54
CA SER A 148 -19.96 8.57 -7.00
C SER A 148 -19.24 8.99 -5.72
N ASN A 149 -19.12 10.31 -5.50
CA ASN A 149 -18.49 10.90 -4.32
C ASN A 149 -16.98 10.64 -4.17
N TRP A 150 -16.28 10.29 -5.25
CA TRP A 150 -14.82 10.13 -5.22
C TRP A 150 -14.12 11.41 -4.72
N GLU A 151 -14.71 12.58 -4.92
CA GLU A 151 -14.20 13.87 -4.44
C GLU A 151 -14.08 13.92 -2.91
N GLN A 152 -14.99 13.26 -2.19
CA GLN A 152 -14.93 13.18 -0.73
C GLN A 152 -13.75 12.29 -0.28
N ALA A 153 -13.50 11.19 -1.00
CA ALA A 153 -12.33 10.34 -0.75
C ALA A 153 -11.02 11.09 -1.05
N ALA A 154 -11.00 11.87 -2.13
CA ALA A 154 -9.87 12.73 -2.50
C ALA A 154 -9.60 13.79 -1.42
N GLN A 155 -10.64 14.48 -0.94
CA GLN A 155 -10.54 15.42 0.18
C GLN A 155 -9.99 14.74 1.43
N ARG A 156 -10.51 13.56 1.79
CA ARG A 156 -10.04 12.78 2.94
C ARG A 156 -8.56 12.41 2.82
N ALA A 157 -8.10 12.01 1.64
CA ALA A 157 -6.70 11.70 1.38
C ALA A 157 -5.80 12.92 1.58
N VAL A 158 -6.18 14.07 1.02
CA VAL A 158 -5.46 15.35 1.17
C VAL A 158 -5.42 15.83 2.62
N GLU A 159 -6.54 15.71 3.35
CA GLU A 159 -6.62 16.08 4.77
C GLU A 159 -5.70 15.20 5.63
N GLY A 160 -5.70 13.88 5.39
CA GLY A 160 -4.84 12.94 6.09
C GLY A 160 -3.35 13.19 5.83
N ASP A 161 -2.98 13.53 4.60
CA ASP A 161 -1.61 13.92 4.24
C ASP A 161 -1.19 15.22 4.94
N LYS A 162 -2.00 16.29 4.85
CA LYS A 162 -1.73 17.57 5.52
C LYS A 162 -1.62 17.44 7.03
N ALA A 163 -2.41 16.54 7.64
CA ALA A 163 -2.36 16.24 9.06
C ALA A 163 -1.15 15.36 9.47
N LYS A 164 -0.30 14.97 8.51
CA LYS A 164 0.82 14.04 8.70
C LYS A 164 0.41 12.64 9.21
N SER A 165 -0.85 12.24 9.00
CA SER A 165 -1.37 10.93 9.41
C SER A 165 -0.81 9.78 8.57
N PHE A 166 -0.52 10.07 7.29
CA PHE A 166 0.17 9.25 6.30
C PHE A 166 0.71 10.18 5.20
N SER A 167 1.54 9.69 4.29
CA SER A 167 1.90 10.39 3.04
C SER A 167 1.12 9.76 1.88
N MET A 168 0.52 10.59 1.02
CA MET A 168 -0.25 10.12 -0.14
C MET A 168 0.50 10.43 -1.43
N TYR A 169 0.86 9.38 -2.16
CA TYR A 169 1.51 9.49 -3.46
C TYR A 169 0.55 9.01 -4.54
N CYS A 170 0.35 9.81 -5.58
CA CYS A 170 -0.40 9.40 -6.75
C CYS A 170 0.56 9.22 -7.94
N VAL A 171 0.42 8.09 -8.63
CA VAL A 171 1.22 7.72 -9.79
C VAL A 171 0.27 7.44 -10.95
N GLY A 172 0.35 8.28 -11.97
CA GLY A 172 -0.39 8.11 -13.22
C GLY A 172 0.43 7.32 -14.23
N VAL A 173 -0.16 6.28 -14.81
CA VAL A 173 0.38 5.57 -15.99
C VAL A 173 0.03 6.37 -17.26
N GLU A 174 0.56 5.96 -18.41
CA GLU A 174 0.27 6.62 -19.68
C GLU A 174 -1.25 6.67 -19.96
N GLY A 175 -1.77 7.89 -20.18
CA GLY A 175 -3.20 8.12 -20.41
C GLY A 175 -4.01 8.54 -19.17
N ALA A 176 -3.40 8.53 -17.97
CA ALA A 176 -4.09 8.92 -16.74
C ALA A 176 -4.62 10.37 -16.78
N ASP A 177 -5.76 10.59 -16.13
CA ASP A 177 -6.32 11.92 -15.89
C ASP A 177 -5.60 12.59 -14.70
N PHE A 178 -4.52 13.30 -15.02
CA PHE A 178 -3.70 13.99 -14.01
C PHE A 178 -4.43 15.14 -13.29
N GLU A 179 -5.40 15.79 -13.94
CA GLU A 179 -6.20 16.84 -13.29
C GLU A 179 -7.06 16.27 -12.16
N THR A 180 -7.65 15.09 -12.41
CA THR A 180 -8.42 14.38 -11.38
C THR A 180 -7.51 13.75 -10.34
N LEU A 181 -6.40 13.13 -10.77
CA LEU A 181 -5.46 12.47 -9.87
C LEU A 181 -4.82 13.45 -8.88
N ALA A 182 -4.53 14.69 -9.31
CA ALA A 182 -3.99 15.75 -8.46
C ALA A 182 -4.92 16.15 -7.30
N LYS A 183 -6.21 15.78 -7.34
CA LYS A 183 -7.14 16.05 -6.24
C LYS A 183 -6.95 15.09 -5.05
N PHE A 184 -6.28 13.95 -5.25
CA PHE A 184 -6.09 12.93 -4.22
C PHE A 184 -4.82 13.10 -3.37
N CYS A 185 -3.85 13.90 -3.80
CA CYS A 185 -2.59 14.09 -3.08
C CYS A 185 -2.17 15.56 -2.97
N VAL A 186 -1.35 15.86 -1.96
CA VAL A 186 -0.81 17.22 -1.74
C VAL A 186 0.33 17.52 -2.71
N LEU A 187 1.14 16.51 -3.02
CA LEU A 187 2.23 16.60 -3.98
C LEU A 187 1.68 16.46 -5.40
N GLU A 188 2.39 17.03 -6.38
CA GLU A 188 2.06 16.80 -7.79
C GLU A 188 2.13 15.29 -8.10
N PRO A 189 1.13 14.73 -8.79
CA PRO A 189 1.18 13.34 -9.19
C PRO A 189 2.40 13.04 -10.06
N LEU A 190 2.96 11.85 -9.86
CA LEU A 190 4.09 11.38 -10.64
C LEU A 190 3.56 10.69 -11.91
N LYS A 191 4.10 11.07 -13.07
CA LYS A 191 3.84 10.33 -14.31
C LYS A 191 4.86 9.23 -14.45
N LEU A 192 4.41 7.97 -14.47
CA LEU A 192 5.26 6.82 -14.77
C LEU A 192 5.72 6.93 -16.23
N GLN A 193 7.03 7.03 -16.44
CA GLN A 193 7.59 7.09 -17.80
C GLN A 193 7.47 5.71 -18.45
N GLY A 194 6.64 5.59 -19.50
CA GLY A 194 6.33 4.29 -20.10
C GLY A 194 5.73 3.33 -19.08
N LEU A 195 6.21 2.09 -19.04
CA LEU A 195 5.77 1.07 -18.09
C LEU A 195 6.88 0.68 -17.09
N ARG A 196 7.60 1.69 -16.58
CA ARG A 196 8.74 1.52 -15.65
C ARG A 196 8.30 1.21 -14.20
N PHE A 197 7.30 0.33 -14.02
CA PHE A 197 6.82 -0.10 -12.70
C PHE A 197 7.93 -0.68 -11.84
N ARG A 198 8.84 -1.45 -12.46
CA ARG A 198 10.02 -1.98 -11.79
C ARG A 198 10.81 -0.87 -11.10
N ASP A 199 11.11 0.21 -11.81
CA ASP A 199 11.94 1.30 -11.29
C ASP A 199 11.22 2.12 -10.22
N LEU A 200 9.89 2.28 -10.34
CA LEU A 200 9.04 2.80 -9.27
C LEU A 200 9.20 1.98 -7.98
N PHE A 201 9.11 0.65 -8.09
CA PHE A 201 9.20 -0.23 -6.92
C PHE A 201 10.61 -0.35 -6.36
N LEU A 202 11.65 -0.28 -7.20
CA LEU A 202 13.05 -0.15 -6.78
C LEU A 202 13.27 1.14 -5.98
N TRP A 203 12.70 2.26 -6.44
CA TRP A 203 12.78 3.52 -5.73
C TRP A 203 11.99 3.49 -4.42
N LEU A 204 10.80 2.87 -4.43
CA LEU A 204 9.96 2.71 -3.25
C LEU A 204 10.70 1.89 -2.17
N SER A 205 11.29 0.75 -2.55
CA SER A 205 12.04 -0.09 -1.63
C SER A 205 13.27 0.63 -1.09
N SER A 206 14.05 1.33 -1.93
CA SER A 206 15.21 2.13 -1.49
C SER A 206 14.81 3.24 -0.50
N SER A 207 13.69 3.90 -0.76
CA SER A 207 13.14 4.93 0.12
C SER A 207 12.72 4.35 1.46
N GLN A 208 12.05 3.20 1.47
CA GLN A 208 11.66 2.50 2.70
C GLN A 208 12.86 1.95 3.45
N GLN A 209 13.90 1.48 2.77
CA GLN A 209 15.16 1.07 3.40
C GLN A 209 15.81 2.25 4.12
N SER A 210 15.82 3.44 3.50
CA SER A 210 16.35 4.66 4.12
C SER A 210 15.56 5.06 5.38
N VAL A 211 14.22 5.02 5.32
CA VAL A 211 13.36 5.24 6.50
C VAL A 211 13.56 4.15 7.55
N SER A 212 13.71 2.90 7.13
CA SER A 212 13.93 1.78 8.05
C SER A 212 15.22 1.94 8.83
N ARG A 213 16.20 2.74 8.38
CA ARG A 213 17.46 3.02 9.07
C ARG A 213 17.42 4.28 9.95
N SER A 214 16.36 5.08 9.89
CA SER A 214 16.21 6.30 10.71
C SER A 214 15.51 6.03 12.05
N THR A 215 15.30 7.07 12.86
CA THR A 215 14.51 6.96 14.10
C THR A 215 13.05 7.31 13.83
N PRO A 216 12.06 6.59 14.40
CA PRO A 216 10.66 7.01 14.32
C PRO A 216 10.50 8.45 14.83
N GLY A 217 9.99 9.33 13.98
CA GLY A 217 9.86 10.78 14.25
C GLY A 217 10.81 11.66 13.44
N ASP A 218 11.86 11.09 12.83
CA ASP A 218 12.73 11.81 11.90
C ASP A 218 12.00 12.05 10.56
N GLU A 219 12.04 13.28 10.05
CA GLU A 219 11.64 13.55 8.66
C GLU A 219 12.78 13.09 7.74
N VAL A 220 12.59 11.93 7.09
CA VAL A 220 13.49 11.46 6.04
C VAL A 220 13.00 12.05 4.72
N PRO A 221 13.75 12.99 4.10
CA PRO A 221 13.39 13.51 2.80
C PRO A 221 13.50 12.38 1.78
N LEU A 222 12.39 12.12 1.07
CA LEU A 222 12.41 11.17 -0.04
C LEU A 222 13.20 11.76 -1.19
N GLU A 223 14.03 10.92 -1.81
CA GLU A 223 14.70 11.30 -3.05
C GLU A 223 13.66 11.59 -4.12
N ASN A 224 13.74 12.75 -4.75
CA ASN A 224 12.79 13.14 -5.79
C ASN A 224 12.97 12.23 -7.02
N PRO A 225 11.96 11.41 -7.39
CA PRO A 225 12.08 10.44 -8.49
C PRO A 225 12.08 11.08 -9.88
N THR A 226 11.98 12.41 -9.98
CA THR A 226 11.91 13.17 -11.24
C THR A 226 13.25 13.77 -11.71
N VAL A 227 14.34 13.57 -10.96
CA VAL A 227 15.67 14.13 -11.28
C VAL A 227 16.47 13.17 -12.16
N GLY A 228 17.06 13.66 -13.27
CA GLY A 228 17.96 12.88 -14.14
C GLY A 228 17.24 11.81 -14.97
N ASP A 229 17.80 10.59 -15.03
CA ASP A 229 17.19 9.41 -15.69
C ASP A 229 16.10 8.72 -14.83
N GLY A 230 15.50 9.47 -13.90
CA GLY A 230 14.46 9.02 -12.98
C GLY A 230 13.26 8.37 -13.68
N TRP A 231 12.53 7.50 -12.98
CA TRP A 231 11.42 6.74 -13.54
C TRP A 231 10.13 7.57 -13.70
N ALA A 232 10.09 8.76 -13.10
CA ALA A 232 8.94 9.66 -13.12
C ALA A 232 9.27 10.97 -13.84
N THR A 233 8.25 11.63 -14.39
CA THR A 233 8.27 13.08 -14.60
C THR A 233 7.23 13.75 -13.70
N ALA A 234 7.46 15.00 -13.31
CA ALA A 234 6.38 15.83 -12.76
C ALA A 234 5.26 15.96 -13.82
N SER A 235 4.00 15.80 -13.40
CA SER A 235 2.86 16.09 -14.27
C SER A 235 2.81 17.60 -14.52
N VAL A 236 3.01 18.02 -15.77
CA VAL A 236 2.85 19.42 -16.22
C VAL A 236 1.41 19.85 -16.21
#